data_AF-A0A6A6N0U8-F1
#
_entry.id   AF-A0A6A6N0U8-F1
#
_cell.length_a   1.000
_cell.length_b   1.000
_cell.length_c   1.000
_cell.angle_alpha   90.00
_cell.angle_beta   90.00
_cell.angle_gamma   90.00
#
_symmetry.space_group_name_H-M   'P 1'
#
loop_
_entity.id
_entity.type
_entity.pdbx_description
1 polymer ?
#
loop_
_entity_poly.entity_id
_entity_poly.type
_entity_poly.pdbx_seq_one_letter_code
_entity_poly.pdbx_strand_id
1 'polypeptide(L)'
;MKSAEGYLQDLVYKLSKVGQAIENNDLSTASSVLGGSTNSDWVQKANIAFSKLSSGPEEKTQVDTFNSSLASLISSVTSNDIESSKIAFVSSATAFEKWTTLTGLVVGQLKGL
;
A
#
# COMPACT_ATOMS: atom_id res chain seq x y z
N MET A 1 8.22 -19.24 5.82
CA MET A 1 7.23 -18.31 5.22
C MET A 1 6.97 -17.19 6.21
N LYS A 2 6.87 -15.92 5.76
CA LYS A 2 6.41 -14.83 6.64
C LYS A 2 4.92 -15.08 7.00
N SER A 3 4.51 -14.64 8.19
CA SER A 3 3.09 -14.61 8.58
C SER A 3 2.33 -13.54 7.80
N ALA A 4 1.00 -13.50 7.91
CA ALA A 4 0.19 -12.47 7.25
C ALA A 4 0.62 -11.07 7.70
N GLU A 5 0.90 -10.89 8.98
CA GLU A 5 1.43 -9.66 9.58
C GLU A 5 2.81 -9.32 9.03
N GLY A 6 3.67 -10.33 8.78
CA GLY A 6 4.97 -10.13 8.16
C GLY A 6 4.89 -9.62 6.71
N TYR A 7 3.83 -9.96 5.97
CA TYR A 7 3.57 -9.38 4.65
C TYR A 7 3.04 -7.94 4.76
N LEU A 8 2.21 -7.65 5.76
CA LEU A 8 1.73 -6.29 6.01
C LEU A 8 2.86 -5.36 6.49
N GLN A 9 3.82 -5.87 7.26
CA GLN A 9 5.01 -5.10 7.65
C GLN A 9 5.88 -4.74 6.44
N ASP A 10 5.97 -5.66 5.46
CA ASP A 10 6.68 -5.41 4.20
C ASP A 10 5.93 -4.37 3.36
N LEU A 11 4.61 -4.46 3.29
CA LEU A 11 3.74 -3.43 2.70
C LEU A 11 3.98 -2.05 3.33
N VAL A 12 3.98 -1.93 4.66
CA VAL A 12 4.24 -0.66 5.37
C VAL A 12 5.62 -0.11 5.01
N TYR A 13 6.64 -0.97 5.01
CA TYR A 13 7.99 -0.57 4.61
C TYR A 13 8.03 -0.04 3.16
N LYS A 14 7.35 -0.73 2.23
CA LYS A 14 7.26 -0.31 0.82
C LYS A 14 6.55 1.03 0.68
N LEU A 15 5.39 1.21 1.32
CA LEU A 15 4.66 2.48 1.29
C LEU A 15 5.49 3.62 1.90
N SER A 16 6.19 3.39 3.01
CA SER A 16 7.07 4.41 3.61
C SER A 16 8.18 4.85 2.65
N LYS A 17 8.81 3.91 1.93
CA LYS A 17 9.83 4.23 0.92
C LYS A 17 9.26 4.96 -0.29
N VAL A 18 8.06 4.59 -0.75
CA VAL A 18 7.38 5.27 -1.84
C VAL A 18 6.98 6.69 -1.43
N GLY A 19 6.43 6.87 -0.22
CA GLY A 19 6.10 8.18 0.33
C GLY A 19 7.31 9.11 0.39
N GLN A 20 8.42 8.65 0.99
CA GLN A 20 9.68 9.40 1.04
C GLN A 20 10.18 9.80 -0.35
N ALA A 21 10.07 8.91 -1.33
CA ALA A 21 10.48 9.20 -2.70
C ALA A 21 9.58 10.28 -3.35
N ILE A 22 8.26 10.17 -3.18
CA ILE A 22 7.29 11.14 -3.70
C ILE A 22 7.46 12.52 -3.05
N GLU A 23 7.72 12.58 -1.74
CA GLU A 23 8.00 13.83 -1.02
C GLU A 23 9.25 14.53 -1.57
N ASN A 24 10.26 13.76 -1.96
CA ASN A 24 11.49 14.25 -2.60
C ASN A 24 11.36 14.48 -4.11
N ASN A 25 10.15 14.32 -4.68
CA ASN A 25 9.88 14.34 -6.13
C ASN A 25 10.71 13.32 -6.94
N ASP A 26 11.20 12.26 -6.31
CA ASP A 26 11.98 11.18 -6.93
C ASP A 26 11.07 10.04 -7.37
N LEU A 27 10.38 10.25 -8.49
CA LEU A 27 9.49 9.23 -9.06
C LEU A 27 10.24 8.02 -9.62
N SER A 28 11.54 8.16 -9.92
CA SER A 28 12.37 7.03 -10.35
C SER A 28 12.53 6.02 -9.21
N THR A 29 12.87 6.51 -8.01
CA THR A 29 12.94 5.66 -6.81
C THR A 29 11.56 5.11 -6.44
N ALA A 30 10.50 5.93 -6.49
CA ALA A 30 9.14 5.46 -6.22
C ALA A 30 8.75 4.31 -7.18
N SER A 31 9.01 4.46 -8.48
CA SER A 31 8.74 3.44 -9.50
C SER A 31 9.51 2.15 -9.25
N SER A 32 10.80 2.27 -8.92
CA SER A 32 11.67 1.13 -8.59
C SER A 32 11.15 0.32 -7.39
N VAL A 33 10.68 1.00 -6.34
CA VAL A 33 10.13 0.35 -5.14
C VAL A 33 8.77 -0.31 -5.44
N LEU A 34 7.90 0.37 -6.19
CA LEU A 34 6.59 -0.14 -6.59
C LEU A 34 6.70 -1.36 -7.52
N GLY A 35 7.79 -1.45 -8.30
CA GLY A 35 8.03 -2.54 -9.25
C GLY A 35 7.24 -2.39 -10.56
N GLY A 36 6.74 -1.19 -10.85
CA GLY A 36 6.07 -0.83 -12.11
C GLY A 36 4.72 -1.51 -12.39
N SER A 37 4.23 -2.40 -11.51
CA SER A 37 2.92 -3.04 -11.69
C SER A 37 2.34 -3.55 -10.36
N THR A 38 1.03 -3.74 -10.34
CA THR A 38 0.29 -4.38 -9.23
C THR A 38 0.58 -5.89 -9.11
N ASN A 39 1.30 -6.47 -10.08
CA ASN A 39 1.70 -7.87 -10.06
C ASN A 39 3.00 -8.12 -9.28
N SER A 40 3.58 -7.09 -8.65
CA SER A 40 4.78 -7.25 -7.84
C SER A 40 4.54 -8.18 -6.64
N ASP A 41 5.58 -8.92 -6.27
CA ASP A 41 5.51 -9.99 -5.25
C ASP A 41 4.98 -9.48 -3.89
N TRP A 42 5.35 -8.27 -3.48
CA TRP A 42 4.89 -7.70 -2.21
C TRP A 42 3.39 -7.33 -2.25
N VAL A 43 2.86 -6.91 -3.40
CA VAL A 43 1.43 -6.61 -3.58
C VAL A 43 0.60 -7.90 -3.54
N GLN A 44 1.09 -8.96 -4.18
CA GLN A 44 0.42 -10.27 -4.11
C GLN A 44 0.41 -10.81 -2.68
N LYS A 45 1.54 -10.71 -1.97
CA LYS A 45 1.67 -11.11 -0.57
C LYS A 45 0.79 -10.28 0.37
N ALA A 46 0.69 -8.97 0.15
CA ALA A 46 -0.23 -8.11 0.87
C ALA A 46 -1.68 -8.54 0.65
N ASN A 47 -2.08 -8.84 -0.59
CA ASN A 47 -3.43 -9.32 -0.90
C ASN A 47 -3.75 -10.70 -0.28
N ILE A 48 -2.76 -11.58 -0.16
CA ILE A 48 -2.91 -12.83 0.60
C ILE A 48 -3.17 -12.53 2.08
N ALA A 49 -2.44 -11.57 2.67
CA ALA A 49 -2.65 -11.18 4.06
C ALA A 49 -4.03 -10.52 4.27
N PHE A 50 -4.40 -9.58 3.40
CA PHE A 50 -5.71 -8.94 3.41
C PHE A 50 -6.85 -9.97 3.33
N SER A 51 -6.74 -10.95 2.44
CA SER A 51 -7.74 -12.00 2.27
C SER A 51 -7.89 -12.89 3.51
N LYS A 52 -6.80 -13.09 4.28
CA LYS A 52 -6.81 -13.89 5.51
C LYS A 52 -7.37 -13.13 6.71
N LEU A 53 -7.16 -11.81 6.75
CA LEU A 53 -7.42 -10.97 7.92
C LEU A 53 -8.74 -10.19 7.81
N SER A 54 -9.28 -10.02 6.59
CA SER A 54 -10.57 -9.36 6.37
C SER A 54 -11.72 -10.35 6.60
N SER A 55 -12.59 -10.04 7.56
CA SER A 55 -13.70 -10.93 7.93
C SER A 55 -15.06 -10.45 7.41
N GLY A 56 -15.22 -9.15 7.19
CA GLY A 56 -16.47 -8.52 6.76
C GLY A 56 -16.37 -7.71 5.45
N PRO A 57 -17.50 -7.14 5.01
CA PRO A 57 -17.59 -6.37 3.77
C PRO A 57 -16.88 -5.01 3.86
N GLU A 58 -16.80 -4.41 5.04
CA GLU A 58 -16.18 -3.11 5.25
C GLU A 58 -14.65 -3.20 5.08
N GLU A 59 -14.02 -4.24 5.64
CA GLU A 59 -12.58 -4.45 5.45
C GLU A 59 -12.28 -4.73 3.98
N LYS A 60 -13.06 -5.60 3.32
CA LYS A 60 -12.90 -5.89 1.88
C LYS A 60 -13.03 -4.63 1.02
N THR A 61 -13.98 -3.75 1.34
CA THR A 61 -14.13 -2.46 0.65
C THR A 61 -12.87 -1.60 0.77
N GLN A 62 -12.22 -1.58 1.95
CA GLN A 62 -10.97 -0.85 2.11
C GLN A 62 -9.81 -1.51 1.33
N VAL A 63 -9.77 -2.84 1.25
CA VAL A 63 -8.79 -3.57 0.42
C VAL A 63 -8.96 -3.24 -1.07
N ASP A 64 -10.20 -3.20 -1.56
CA ASP A 64 -10.49 -2.85 -2.95
C ASP A 64 -10.11 -1.39 -3.26
N THR A 65 -10.40 -0.49 -2.30
CA THR A 65 -9.99 0.92 -2.38
C THR A 65 -8.47 1.07 -2.39
N PHE A 66 -7.77 0.32 -1.53
CA PHE A 66 -6.30 0.27 -1.48
C PHE A 66 -5.72 -0.22 -2.81
N ASN A 67 -6.20 -1.34 -3.35
CA ASN A 67 -5.68 -1.89 -4.61
C ASN A 67 -5.93 -0.95 -5.79
N SER A 68 -7.10 -0.31 -5.84
CA SER A 68 -7.44 0.65 -6.89
C SER A 68 -6.58 1.92 -6.83
N SER A 69 -6.39 2.47 -5.63
CA SER A 69 -5.52 3.64 -5.43
C SER A 69 -4.05 3.33 -5.67
N LEU A 70 -3.58 2.13 -5.31
CA LEU A 70 -2.23 1.68 -5.60
C LEU A 70 -1.99 1.51 -7.11
N ALA A 71 -2.97 1.00 -7.86
CA ALA A 71 -2.89 0.94 -9.31
C ALA A 71 -2.78 2.34 -9.93
N SER A 72 -3.58 3.29 -9.46
CA SER A 72 -3.48 4.70 -9.86
C SER A 72 -2.13 5.30 -9.50
N LEU A 73 -1.58 4.99 -8.33
CA LEU A 73 -0.25 5.43 -7.90
C LEU A 73 0.85 4.92 -8.82
N ILE A 74 0.81 3.63 -9.17
CA ILE A 74 1.78 3.04 -10.10
C ILE A 74 1.68 3.72 -11.47
N SER A 75 0.46 3.98 -11.95
CA SER A 75 0.23 4.66 -13.22
C SER A 75 0.76 6.09 -13.24
N SER A 76 0.47 6.88 -12.21
CA SER A 76 0.92 8.28 -12.11
C SER A 76 2.43 8.38 -11.94
N VAL A 77 3.03 7.53 -11.11
CA VAL A 77 4.49 7.45 -10.94
C VAL A 77 5.17 7.10 -12.27
N THR A 78 4.64 6.11 -13.01
CA THR A 78 5.16 5.71 -14.33
C THR A 78 5.01 6.82 -15.37
N SER A 79 3.95 7.62 -15.26
CA SER A 79 3.67 8.75 -16.15
C SER A 79 4.42 10.04 -15.74
N ASN A 80 5.27 9.98 -14.71
CA ASN A 80 5.97 11.12 -14.12
C ASN A 80 5.04 12.25 -13.61
N ASP A 81 3.82 11.91 -13.19
CA ASP A 81 2.85 12.86 -12.65
C ASP A 81 2.96 12.93 -11.12
N ILE A 82 3.70 13.92 -10.63
CA ILE A 82 3.97 14.14 -9.19
C ILE A 82 2.69 14.41 -8.40
N GLU A 83 1.78 15.23 -8.94
CA GLU A 83 0.59 15.67 -8.22
C GLU A 83 -0.39 14.50 -8.06
N SER A 84 -0.67 13.78 -9.16
CA SER A 84 -1.49 12.58 -9.12
C SER A 84 -0.82 11.47 -8.28
N SER A 85 0.51 11.38 -8.26
CA SER A 85 1.23 10.45 -7.37
C SER A 85 0.99 10.75 -5.91
N LYS A 86 1.04 12.03 -5.50
CA LYS A 86 0.76 12.43 -4.10
C LYS A 86 -0.68 12.09 -3.71
N ILE A 87 -1.65 12.41 -4.56
CA ILE A 87 -3.07 12.13 -4.30
C ILE A 87 -3.32 10.62 -4.19
N ALA A 88 -2.81 9.84 -5.14
CA ALA A 88 -3.00 8.38 -5.14
C ALA A 88 -2.27 7.71 -3.95
N PHE A 89 -1.11 8.23 -3.55
CA PHE A 89 -0.39 7.75 -2.37
C PHE A 89 -1.19 7.98 -1.08
N VAL A 90 -1.70 9.20 -0.87
CA VAL A 90 -2.53 9.51 0.30
C VAL A 90 -3.77 8.62 0.32
N SER A 91 -4.45 8.45 -0.82
CA SER A 91 -5.61 7.56 -0.95
C SER A 91 -5.28 6.11 -0.56
N SER A 92 -4.13 5.59 -1.03
CA SER A 92 -3.65 4.25 -0.68
C SER A 92 -3.38 4.12 0.82
N ALA A 93 -2.63 5.07 1.40
CA ALA A 93 -2.30 5.08 2.82
C ALA A 93 -3.56 5.15 3.70
N THR A 94 -4.50 6.03 3.38
CA THR A 94 -5.77 6.19 4.12
C THR A 94 -6.64 4.93 4.04
N ALA A 95 -6.74 4.29 2.88
CA ALA A 95 -7.50 3.04 2.74
C ALA A 95 -6.87 1.93 3.60
N PHE A 96 -5.54 1.83 3.60
CA PHE A 96 -4.83 0.88 4.43
C PHE A 96 -4.99 1.16 5.93
N GLU A 97 -4.88 2.42 6.36
CA GLU A 97 -5.09 2.83 7.76
C GLU A 97 -6.51 2.49 8.25
N LYS A 98 -7.53 2.81 7.45
CA LYS A 98 -8.92 2.43 7.74
C LYS A 98 -9.09 0.92 7.84
N TRP A 99 -8.48 0.17 6.93
CA TRP A 99 -8.50 -1.29 6.97
C TRP A 99 -7.86 -1.83 8.26
N THR A 100 -6.70 -1.31 8.68
CA THR A 100 -6.04 -1.72 9.93
C THR A 100 -6.91 -1.42 11.16
N THR A 101 -7.63 -0.30 11.15
CA THR A 101 -8.57 0.07 12.21
C THR A 101 -9.75 -0.91 12.29
N LEU A 102 -10.36 -1.26 11.16
CA LEU A 102 -11.51 -2.17 11.10
C LEU A 102 -11.15 -3.59 11.52
N THR A 103 -9.95 -4.06 11.20
CA THR A 103 -9.48 -5.41 11.56
C THR A 103 -9.01 -5.52 13.01
N GLY A 104 -8.89 -4.39 13.73
CA GLY A 104 -8.32 -4.37 15.08
C GLY A 104 -6.83 -4.75 15.12
N LEU A 105 -6.15 -4.76 13.97
CA LEU A 105 -4.70 -4.90 13.90
C LEU A 105 -4.09 -3.68 14.59
N VAL A 106 -3.65 -3.87 15.82
CA VAL A 106 -3.07 -2.81 16.63
C VAL A 106 -1.90 -2.20 15.85
N VAL A 107 -1.98 -0.91 15.55
CA VAL A 107 -0.94 -0.11 14.87
C VAL A 107 0.46 -0.33 15.49
N GLY A 108 0.54 -0.74 16.75
CA GLY A 108 1.78 -1.15 17.44
C GLY A 108 2.45 -2.46 16.97
N GLN A 109 1.79 -3.33 16.20
CA GLN A 109 2.41 -4.53 15.61
C GLN A 109 3.09 -4.24 14.25
N LEU A 110 2.66 -3.18 13.57
CA LEU A 110 3.20 -2.74 12.29
C LEU A 110 4.05 -1.49 12.53
N LYS A 111 5.37 -1.66 12.60
CA LYS A 111 6.28 -0.54 12.83
C LYS A 111 6.29 0.40 11.62
N GLY A 112 6.11 1.70 11.86
CA GLY A 112 6.29 2.76 10.86
C GLY A 112 5.01 3.21 10.13
N LEU A 113 3.84 2.92 10.69
CA LEU A 113 2.59 3.64 10.40
C LEU A 113 2.52 4.94 11.21
#